data_AF-A0A969G8M5-F1
#
_entry.id   AF-A0A969G8M5-F1
#
_cell.length_a   1.000
_cell.length_b   1.000
_cell.length_c   1.000
_cell.angle_alpha   90.00
_cell.angle_beta   90.00
_cell.angle_gamma   90.00
#
_symmetry.space_group_name_H-M   'P 1'
#
loop_
_entity.id
_entity.type
_entity.pdbx_description
1 polymer ?
#
loop_
_entity_poly.entity_id
_entity_poly.type
_entity_poly.pdbx_seq_one_letter_code
_entity_poly.pdbx_strand_id
1 'polypeptide(L)'
;MGEKETVLAILNGVVGDYLQENKNPLAISMALRQESENESESEKVTGKILLMIHGLCMNDIQWTWKGHNHGESLAKSHGFTPIYLHYNTGLHISENGQKMNLILEDLIKNWSVPVEEIVILVHSMGGLLTRSAVYYGEKWAILDE
;
A
#
# COMPACT_ATOMS: atom_id res chain seq x y z
N MET A 1 15.90 12.80 -0.62
CA MET A 1 14.44 12.98 -0.48
C MET A 1 13.96 11.79 0.34
N GLY A 2 13.21 11.97 1.44
CA GLY A 2 12.73 10.84 2.26
C GLY A 2 13.07 10.85 3.76
N GLU A 3 13.91 11.77 4.26
CA GLU A 3 14.29 11.78 5.68
C GLU A 3 13.08 12.12 6.58
N LYS A 4 12.29 13.11 6.17
CA LYS A 4 11.05 13.49 6.86
C LYS A 4 10.04 12.34 6.87
N GLU A 5 9.83 11.70 5.73
CA GLU A 5 8.90 10.57 5.55
C GLU A 5 9.34 9.37 6.38
N THR A 6 10.65 9.15 6.49
CA THR A 6 11.23 8.09 7.35
C THR A 6 10.97 8.38 8.82
N VAL A 7 11.22 9.61 9.28
CA VAL A 7 10.94 10.01 10.67
C VAL A 7 9.44 9.91 10.99
N LEU A 8 8.57 10.35 10.09
CA LEU A 8 7.12 10.22 10.26
C LEU A 8 6.66 8.76 10.31
N ALA A 9 7.23 7.90 9.47
CA ALA A 9 6.95 6.48 9.46
C ALA A 9 7.37 5.80 10.77
N ILE A 10 8.55 6.12 11.29
CA ILE A 10 9.03 5.62 12.59
C ILE A 10 8.09 6.09 13.70
N LEU A 11 7.75 7.39 13.73
CA LEU A 11 6.84 7.94 14.73
C LEU A 11 5.47 7.25 14.72
N ASN A 12 4.88 7.07 13.54
CA ASN A 12 3.61 6.36 13.39
C ASN A 12 3.73 4.86 13.72
N GLY A 13 4.86 4.22 13.45
CA GLY A 13 5.05 2.82 13.82
C GLY A 13 5.13 2.60 15.33
N VAL A 14 5.60 3.59 16.10
CA VAL A 14 5.73 3.48 17.56
C VAL A 14 4.49 3.97 18.31
N VAL A 15 3.87 5.08 17.88
CA VAL A 15 2.74 5.72 18.59
C VAL A 15 1.60 6.15 17.66
N GLY A 16 1.47 5.54 16.49
CA GLY A 16 0.53 5.98 15.46
C GLY A 16 -0.95 5.81 15.81
N ASP A 17 -1.28 4.84 16.66
CA ASP A 17 -2.62 4.68 17.24
C ASP A 17 -3.02 5.89 18.09
N TYR A 18 -2.13 6.31 19.00
CA TYR A 18 -2.31 7.50 19.81
C TYR A 18 -2.43 8.77 18.94
N LEU A 19 -1.59 8.91 17.90
CA LEU A 19 -1.69 10.04 16.98
C LEU A 19 -3.05 10.07 16.27
N GLN A 20 -3.56 8.92 15.83
CA GLN A 20 -4.84 8.83 15.15
C GLN A 20 -6.00 9.13 16.10
N GLU A 21 -6.00 8.55 17.31
CA GLU A 21 -7.03 8.78 18.33
C GLU A 21 -7.14 10.27 18.68
N ASN A 22 -6.01 10.95 18.80
CA ASN A 22 -5.94 12.38 19.12
C ASN A 22 -6.10 13.30 17.90
N LYS A 23 -6.43 12.75 16.71
CA LYS A 23 -6.58 13.50 15.45
C LYS A 23 -5.36 14.39 15.14
N ASN A 24 -4.17 13.90 15.47
CA ASN A 24 -2.94 14.64 15.29
C ASN A 24 -2.59 14.71 13.79
N PRO A 25 -2.15 15.87 13.26
CA PRO A 25 -1.79 16.02 11.85
C PRO A 25 -0.60 15.17 11.41
N LEU A 26 0.17 14.59 12.35
CA LEU A 26 1.26 13.67 12.07
C LEU A 26 0.78 12.22 11.87
N ALA A 27 -0.49 11.92 12.14
CA ALA A 27 -1.05 10.60 11.89
C ALA A 27 -1.09 10.32 10.38
N ILE A 28 -0.51 9.20 9.96
CA ILE A 28 -0.51 8.80 8.56
C ILE A 28 -1.90 8.28 8.17
N SER A 29 -2.52 8.90 7.17
CA SER A 29 -3.70 8.36 6.51
C SER A 29 -3.30 7.30 5.49
N MET A 30 -4.06 6.20 5.46
CA MET A 30 -3.85 5.15 4.47
C MET A 30 -4.13 5.68 3.06
N ALA A 31 -3.23 5.42 2.12
CA ALA A 31 -3.36 5.81 0.73
C ALA A 31 -2.58 4.85 -0.20
N LEU A 32 -3.08 4.70 -1.42
CA LEU A 32 -2.33 4.10 -2.52
C LEU A 32 -1.54 5.18 -3.24
N ARG A 33 -0.28 4.91 -3.55
CA ARG A 33 0.61 5.82 -4.25
C ARG A 33 1.19 5.14 -5.49
N GLN A 34 1.37 5.91 -6.53
CA GLN A 34 2.06 5.50 -7.74
C GLN A 34 3.24 6.44 -7.93
N GLU A 35 4.44 5.88 -8.13
CA GLU A 35 5.63 6.67 -8.40
C GLU A 35 5.53 7.21 -9.84
N SER A 36 5.40 8.52 -9.99
CA SER A 36 5.30 9.19 -11.29
C SER A 36 6.68 9.75 -11.68
N GLU A 37 7.65 8.88 -11.97
CA GLU A 37 9.01 9.38 -12.24
C GLU A 37 9.24 9.88 -13.66
N ASN A 38 8.33 9.69 -14.64
CA ASN A 38 8.49 10.32 -15.96
C ASN A 38 7.15 10.61 -16.66
N GLU A 39 6.71 11.88 -16.66
CA GLU A 39 5.61 12.38 -17.51
C GLU A 39 5.88 12.24 -19.02
N SER A 40 7.10 11.86 -19.41
CA SER A 40 7.56 11.73 -20.80
C SER A 40 7.21 10.40 -21.47
N GLU A 41 6.94 9.34 -20.70
CA GLU A 41 6.43 8.06 -21.18
C GLU A 41 5.49 7.52 -20.10
N SER A 42 4.21 7.92 -20.13
CA SER A 42 3.20 7.24 -19.32
C SER A 42 3.13 5.79 -19.78
N GLU A 43 3.86 4.89 -19.11
CA GLU A 43 3.68 3.46 -19.31
C GLU A 43 2.18 3.17 -19.14
N LYS A 44 1.60 2.53 -20.16
CA LYS A 44 0.16 2.34 -20.23
C LYS A 44 -0.28 1.47 -19.06
N VAL A 45 -1.16 2.00 -18.20
CA VAL A 45 -1.79 1.26 -17.11
C VAL A 45 -2.35 -0.06 -17.65
N THR A 46 -2.00 -1.16 -16.97
CA THR A 46 -2.40 -2.53 -17.33
C THR A 46 -3.46 -3.07 -16.36
N GLY A 47 -4.13 -4.15 -16.74
CA GLY A 47 -5.04 -4.88 -15.85
C GLY A 47 -4.32 -5.67 -14.75
N LYS A 48 -2.98 -5.70 -14.76
CA LYS A 48 -2.18 -6.47 -13.80
C LYS A 48 -1.51 -5.53 -12.81
N ILE A 49 -1.96 -5.57 -11.56
CA ILE A 49 -1.49 -4.67 -10.51
C ILE A 49 -0.44 -5.37 -9.65
N LEU A 50 0.68 -4.71 -9.39
CA LEU A 50 1.64 -5.12 -8.37
C LEU A 50 1.48 -4.22 -7.14
N LEU A 51 0.84 -4.72 -6.09
CA LEU A 51 0.66 -3.99 -4.83
C LEU A 51 1.82 -4.25 -3.87
N MET A 52 2.54 -3.20 -3.53
CA MET A 52 3.73 -3.20 -2.69
C MET A 52 3.38 -2.73 -1.28
N ILE A 53 3.63 -3.56 -0.26
CA ILE A 53 3.24 -3.27 1.14
C ILE A 53 4.45 -3.32 2.07
N HIS A 54 4.78 -2.17 2.65
CA HIS A 54 5.92 -2.04 3.57
C HIS A 54 5.62 -2.58 4.98
N GLY A 55 6.68 -2.76 5.76
CA GLY A 55 6.63 -3.23 7.14
C GLY A 55 6.51 -2.12 8.19
N LEU A 56 6.57 -2.52 9.46
CA LEU A 56 6.54 -1.63 10.63
C LEU A 56 7.60 -0.53 10.57
N CYS A 57 7.25 0.69 10.95
CA CYS A 57 8.13 1.87 10.95
C CYS A 57 8.73 2.21 9.57
N MET A 58 8.15 1.67 8.49
CA MET A 58 8.57 1.95 7.12
C MET A 58 7.53 2.78 6.37
N ASN A 59 7.89 3.22 5.17
CA ASN A 59 7.02 3.82 4.18
C ASN A 59 7.32 3.26 2.78
N ASP A 60 6.48 3.63 1.82
CA ASP A 60 6.52 3.30 0.39
C ASP A 60 7.84 3.69 -0.31
N ILE A 61 8.47 4.80 0.05
CA ILE A 61 9.69 5.28 -0.63
C ILE A 61 10.87 4.33 -0.39
N GLN A 62 10.84 3.54 0.68
CA GLN A 62 11.92 2.62 1.04
C GLN A 62 11.99 1.36 0.16
N TRP A 63 11.09 1.19 -0.81
CA TRP A 63 11.25 0.20 -1.88
C TRP A 63 12.39 0.54 -2.84
N THR A 64 12.79 1.82 -2.88
CA THR A 64 13.98 2.31 -3.57
C THR A 64 15.20 2.24 -2.65
N TRP A 65 16.15 1.37 -3.00
CA TRP A 65 17.39 1.22 -2.28
C TRP A 65 18.58 1.35 -3.22
N LYS A 66 19.51 2.28 -2.91
CA LYS A 66 20.70 2.57 -3.72
C LYS A 66 20.39 2.82 -5.21
N GLY A 67 19.29 3.53 -5.49
CA GLY A 67 18.86 3.84 -6.87
C GLY A 67 18.17 2.68 -7.59
N HIS A 68 17.82 1.60 -6.89
CA HIS A 68 17.06 0.49 -7.44
C HIS A 68 15.72 0.35 -6.72
N ASN A 69 14.62 0.56 -7.45
CA ASN A 69 13.29 0.23 -6.98
C ASN A 69 12.93 -1.20 -7.42
N HIS A 70 12.76 -2.09 -6.44
CA HIS A 70 12.44 -3.50 -6.70
C HIS A 70 11.05 -3.67 -7.31
N GLY A 71 10.09 -2.83 -6.91
CA GLY A 71 8.72 -2.85 -7.43
C GLY A 71 8.67 -2.49 -8.89
N GLU A 72 9.34 -1.39 -9.28
CA GLU A 72 9.41 -0.96 -10.68
C GLU A 72 10.16 -1.96 -11.57
N SER A 73 11.28 -2.50 -11.09
CA SER A 73 12.04 -3.52 -11.83
C SER A 73 11.21 -4.79 -12.09
N LEU A 74 10.44 -5.23 -11.09
CA LEU A 74 9.54 -6.37 -11.22
C LEU A 74 8.36 -6.04 -12.14
N ALA A 75 7.79 -4.85 -12.00
CA ALA A 75 6.68 -4.39 -12.81
C ALA A 75 7.05 -4.34 -14.30
N LYS A 76 8.19 -3.73 -14.63
CA LYS A 76 8.69 -3.63 -16.00
C LYS A 76 8.97 -4.98 -16.64
N SER A 77 9.51 -5.94 -15.88
CA SER A 77 9.86 -7.27 -16.41
C SER A 77 8.64 -8.17 -16.65
N HIS A 78 7.51 -7.91 -15.99
CA HIS A 78 6.31 -8.74 -16.07
C HIS A 78 5.06 -8.02 -16.57
N GLY A 79 5.15 -6.73 -16.91
CA GLY A 79 4.03 -5.92 -17.41
C GLY A 79 3.00 -5.56 -16.33
N PHE A 80 3.44 -5.42 -15.07
CA PHE A 80 2.56 -4.94 -14.00
C PHE A 80 2.51 -3.41 -13.96
N THR A 81 1.43 -2.89 -13.37
CA THR A 81 1.36 -1.51 -12.89
C THR A 81 1.68 -1.50 -11.39
N PRO A 82 2.82 -0.91 -10.95
CA PRO A 82 3.20 -0.91 -9.55
C PRO A 82 2.39 0.13 -8.76
N ILE A 83 1.87 -0.28 -7.60
CA ILE A 83 1.16 0.58 -6.65
C ILE A 83 1.74 0.31 -5.27
N TYR A 84 1.97 1.37 -4.49
CA TYR A 84 2.53 1.29 -3.15
C TYR A 84 1.49 1.66 -2.10
N LEU A 85 1.35 0.82 -1.07
CA LEU A 85 0.53 1.15 0.07
C LEU A 85 1.33 2.01 1.06
N HIS A 86 0.84 3.21 1.35
CA HIS A 86 1.31 4.03 2.45
C HIS A 86 0.30 3.99 3.59
N TYR A 87 0.70 3.60 4.79
CA TYR A 87 -0.23 3.46 5.92
C TYR A 87 0.42 3.65 7.29
N ASN A 88 -0.42 3.91 8.30
CA ASN A 88 0.00 4.00 9.69
C ASN A 88 0.26 2.61 10.26
N THR A 89 1.53 2.27 10.37
CA THR A 89 1.98 0.96 10.86
C THR A 89 1.77 0.74 12.36
N GLY A 90 1.48 1.79 13.14
CA GLY A 90 1.17 1.68 14.56
C GLY A 90 -0.28 1.32 14.87
N LEU A 91 -1.18 1.31 13.86
CA LEU A 91 -2.54 0.82 14.07
C LEU A 91 -2.59 -0.70 14.16
N HIS A 92 -3.61 -1.19 14.87
CA HIS A 92 -3.86 -2.62 14.98
C HIS A 92 -4.02 -3.25 13.59
N ILE A 93 -3.47 -4.46 13.40
CA ILE A 93 -3.45 -5.14 12.10
C ILE A 93 -4.86 -5.33 11.54
N SER A 94 -5.86 -5.62 12.40
CA SER A 94 -7.25 -5.77 11.97
C SER A 94 -7.85 -4.46 11.44
N GLU A 95 -7.54 -3.32 12.07
CA GLU A 95 -8.03 -2.01 11.62
C GLU A 95 -7.42 -1.64 10.27
N ASN A 96 -6.10 -1.80 10.14
CA ASN A 96 -5.43 -1.60 8.85
C ASN A 96 -5.96 -2.58 7.80
N GLY A 97 -6.21 -3.85 8.16
CA GLY A 97 -6.77 -4.86 7.26
C GLY A 97 -8.13 -4.48 6.72
N GLN A 98 -9.04 -4.01 7.58
CA GLN A 98 -10.37 -3.56 7.16
C GLN A 98 -10.29 -2.34 6.24
N LYS A 99 -9.44 -1.35 6.57
CA LYS A 99 -9.21 -0.17 5.73
C LYS A 99 -8.62 -0.55 4.37
N MET A 100 -7.63 -1.46 4.37
CA MET A 100 -6.98 -1.93 3.15
C MET A 100 -7.97 -2.68 2.24
N ASN A 101 -8.89 -3.48 2.80
CA ASN A 101 -9.92 -4.13 2.01
C ASN A 101 -10.81 -3.11 1.27
N LEU A 102 -11.26 -2.06 1.97
CA LEU A 102 -12.09 -1.00 1.37
C LEU A 102 -11.40 -0.27 0.22
N ILE A 103 -10.14 0.14 0.42
CA ILE A 103 -9.42 0.86 -0.65
C ILE A 103 -9.09 -0.05 -1.83
N LEU A 104 -8.90 -1.35 -1.60
CA LEU A 104 -8.69 -2.32 -2.67
C LEU A 104 -9.95 -2.52 -3.51
N GLU A 105 -11.12 -2.58 -2.88
CA GLU A 105 -12.39 -2.60 -3.60
C GLU A 105 -12.60 -1.33 -4.43
N ASP A 106 -12.33 -0.15 -3.85
CA ASP A 106 -12.44 1.12 -4.55
C ASP A 106 -11.45 1.19 -5.73
N LEU A 107 -10.21 0.73 -5.52
CA LEU A 107 -9.20 0.62 -6.55
C LEU A 107 -9.69 -0.23 -7.73
N ILE A 108 -10.21 -1.44 -7.46
CA ILE A 108 -10.68 -2.36 -8.50
C ILE A 108 -11.87 -1.76 -9.27
N LYS A 109 -12.82 -1.14 -8.56
CA LYS A 109 -14.01 -0.51 -9.15
C LYS A 109 -13.66 0.66 -10.06
N ASN A 110 -12.64 1.43 -9.68
CA ASN A 110 -12.26 2.69 -10.36
C ASN A 110 -11.00 2.56 -11.23
N TRP A 111 -10.45 1.35 -11.41
CA TRP A 111 -9.26 1.15 -12.23
C TRP A 111 -9.54 1.49 -13.71
N SER A 112 -8.57 2.10 -14.38
CA SER A 112 -8.73 2.62 -15.76
C SER A 112 -9.02 1.54 -16.82
N VAL A 113 -8.67 0.29 -16.52
CA VAL A 113 -8.90 -0.88 -17.37
C VAL A 113 -9.41 -2.03 -16.49
N PRO A 114 -10.07 -3.07 -17.05
CA PRO A 114 -10.47 -4.22 -16.25
C PRO A 114 -9.27 -4.83 -15.51
N VAL A 115 -9.43 -5.05 -14.21
CA VAL A 115 -8.40 -5.74 -13.40
C VAL A 115 -8.43 -7.23 -13.73
N GLU A 116 -7.30 -7.75 -14.18
CA GLU A 116 -7.07 -9.15 -14.54
C GLU A 116 -6.39 -9.92 -13.40
N GLU A 117 -5.45 -9.25 -12.71
CA GLU A 117 -4.59 -9.87 -11.71
C GLU A 117 -4.11 -8.83 -10.69
N ILE A 118 -4.06 -9.20 -9.42
CA ILE A 118 -3.38 -8.43 -8.37
C ILE A 118 -2.33 -9.32 -7.73
N VAL A 119 -1.06 -8.95 -7.87
CA VAL A 119 0.07 -9.58 -7.20
C VAL A 119 0.46 -8.71 -6.01
N ILE A 120 0.55 -9.30 -4.82
CA ILE A 120 0.92 -8.58 -3.60
C ILE A 120 2.34 -8.94 -3.20
N LEU A 121 3.25 -7.97 -3.19
CA LEU A 121 4.60 -8.10 -2.67
C LEU A 121 4.71 -7.36 -1.33
N VAL A 122 5.13 -8.08 -0.29
CA VAL A 122 5.12 -7.57 1.09
C VAL A 122 6.48 -7.67 1.76
N HIS A 123 6.72 -6.80 2.73
CA HIS A 123 7.84 -6.91 3.66
C HIS A 123 7.36 -7.01 5.11
N SER A 124 7.89 -8.00 5.85
CA SER A 124 7.68 -8.16 7.29
C SER A 124 6.19 -8.09 7.69
N MET A 125 5.82 -7.14 8.56
CA MET A 125 4.44 -6.92 9.03
C MET A 125 3.41 -6.71 7.91
N GLY A 126 3.83 -6.26 6.72
CA GLY A 126 2.96 -6.15 5.55
C GLY A 126 2.24 -7.45 5.21
N GLY A 127 2.85 -8.62 5.46
CA GLY A 127 2.18 -9.91 5.24
C GLY A 127 1.02 -10.18 6.21
N LEU A 128 1.12 -9.73 7.47
CA LEU A 128 0.02 -9.84 8.44
C LEU A 128 -1.14 -8.92 8.04
N LEU A 129 -0.82 -7.71 7.57
CA LEU A 129 -1.80 -6.79 7.02
C LEU A 129 -2.53 -7.40 5.82
N THR A 130 -1.80 -7.96 4.85
CA THR A 130 -2.40 -8.64 3.69
C THR A 130 -3.35 -9.75 4.11
N ARG A 131 -2.91 -10.62 5.04
CA ARG A 131 -3.76 -11.71 5.54
C ARG A 131 -5.03 -11.18 6.22
N SER A 132 -4.93 -10.07 6.96
CA SER A 132 -6.10 -9.46 7.58
C SER A 132 -7.04 -8.85 6.55
N ALA A 133 -6.53 -8.20 5.50
CA ALA A 133 -7.36 -7.64 4.43
C ALA A 133 -8.12 -8.75 3.69
N VAL A 134 -7.46 -9.86 3.34
CA VAL A 134 -8.09 -11.04 2.72
C VAL A 134 -9.21 -11.60 3.59
N TYR A 135 -8.98 -11.74 4.90
CA TYR A 135 -10.02 -12.19 5.83
C TYR A 135 -11.28 -11.30 5.79
N TYR A 136 -11.12 -9.98 5.69
CA TYR A 136 -12.27 -9.07 5.58
C TYR A 136 -12.96 -9.17 4.21
N GLY A 137 -12.20 -9.32 3.12
CA GLY A 137 -12.75 -9.55 1.79
C GLY A 137 -13.61 -10.82 1.73
N GLU A 138 -13.13 -11.93 2.30
CA GLU A 138 -13.91 -13.18 2.41
C GLU A 138 -15.18 -12.99 3.26
N LYS A 139 -15.09 -12.27 4.37
CA LYS A 139 -16.23 -12.00 5.26
C LYS A 139 -17.30 -11.15 4.61
N TRP A 140 -16.94 -10.19 3.77
CA TRP A 140 -17.90 -9.29 3.10
C TRP A 140 -18.53 -9.93 1.88
N ALA A 141 -17.78 -10.76 1.14
CA ALA A 141 -18.36 -11.56 0.06
C ALA A 141 -19.52 -12.45 0.51
N ILE A 142 -19.49 -12.93 1.77
CA ILE A 142 -20.56 -13.76 2.37
C ILE A 142 -21.81 -12.93 2.74
N LEU A 143 -21.70 -11.60 2.88
CA LEU A 143 -22.81 -10.73 3.29
C LEU A 143 -23.53 -10.07 2.09
N ASP A 144 -22.91 -10.10 0.90
CA ASP A 144 -23.49 -9.58 -0.34
C ASP A 144 -24.17 -10.66 -1.21
N GLU A 145 -24.20 -11.92 -0.75
CA GLU A 145 -25.01 -13.05 -1.27
C GLU A 145 -26.31 -13.24 -0.47
#